data_AF-A0A7E6EKL6-F1
#
_entry.id   AF-A0A7E6EKL6-F1
#
_cell.length_a   1.000
_cell.length_b   1.000
_cell.length_c   1.000
_cell.angle_alpha   90.00
_cell.angle_beta   90.00
_cell.angle_gamma   90.00
#
_symmetry.space_group_name_H-M   'P 1'
#
loop_
_entity.id
_entity.type
_entity.pdbx_description
1 polymer ?
#
loop_
_entity_poly.entity_id
_entity_poly.type
_entity_poly.pdbx_seq_one_letter_code
_entity_poly.pdbx_strand_id
1 'polypeptide(L)'
;MSNLEQVSSNKCFGGFQKVFKHSSSELKCEMKFGIYLPAKSEFGKLPVLYWLSGATCSEQNFITKSGFQRYAAEHNIIVVAPDTCPRAFYERKDDGYDLQKDVASYVDATQPKWSTNYRMYSYIVKELPKLIESNFPVLPEKKSIFGH
;
A
#
# COMPACT_ATOMS: atom_id res chain seq x y z
N MET A 1 -18.14 -4.73 6.25
CA MET A 1 -16.98 -3.92 6.70
C MET A 1 -15.73 -4.68 6.32
N SER A 2 -14.80 -4.07 5.58
CA SER A 2 -13.52 -4.71 5.24
C SER A 2 -12.74 -4.94 6.53
N ASN A 3 -12.50 -6.21 6.88
CA ASN A 3 -11.79 -6.58 8.10
C ASN A 3 -10.30 -6.26 7.91
N LEU A 4 -9.80 -5.25 8.63
CA LEU A 4 -8.41 -4.81 8.58
C LEU A 4 -7.63 -5.54 9.67
N GLU A 5 -6.68 -6.38 9.30
CA GLU A 5 -5.86 -7.16 10.23
C GLU A 5 -4.50 -6.47 10.42
N GLN A 6 -4.13 -6.13 11.66
CA GLN A 6 -2.81 -5.57 11.95
C GLN A 6 -1.77 -6.69 11.98
N VAL A 7 -0.81 -6.63 11.05
CA VAL A 7 0.29 -7.61 10.93
C VAL A 7 1.47 -7.23 11.83
N SER A 8 1.79 -5.94 11.92
CA SER A 8 2.88 -5.45 12.76
C SER A 8 2.66 -4.01 13.21
N SER A 9 3.32 -3.62 14.30
CA SER A 9 3.32 -2.25 14.81
C SER A 9 4.64 -1.97 15.54
N ASN A 10 5.44 -1.06 14.98
CA ASN A 10 6.77 -0.72 15.48
C ASN A 10 6.85 0.78 15.76
N LYS A 11 7.30 1.17 16.95
CA LYS A 11 7.51 2.59 17.31
C LYS A 11 8.72 3.14 16.54
N CYS A 12 8.57 4.31 15.91
CA CYS A 12 9.62 4.92 15.10
C CYS A 12 9.45 6.45 15.05
N PHE A 13 10.48 7.21 15.42
CA PHE A 13 10.47 8.70 15.46
C PHE A 13 9.23 9.30 16.14
N GLY A 14 8.85 8.74 17.31
CA GLY A 14 7.69 9.19 18.08
C GLY A 14 6.33 8.69 17.57
N GLY A 15 6.23 8.31 16.29
CA GLY A 15 5.06 7.66 15.70
C GLY A 15 5.13 6.13 15.65
N PHE A 16 4.26 5.53 14.83
CA PHE A 16 4.19 4.08 14.60
C PHE A 16 4.24 3.74 13.12
N GLN A 17 5.20 2.89 12.74
CA GLN A 17 5.18 2.16 11.49
C GLN A 17 4.37 0.88 11.68
N LYS A 18 3.27 0.77 10.95
CA LYS A 18 2.39 -0.41 10.97
C LYS A 18 2.36 -1.07 9.61
N VAL A 19 1.96 -2.34 9.60
CA VAL A 19 1.61 -3.08 8.40
C VAL A 19 0.25 -3.71 8.65
N PHE A 20 -0.65 -3.56 7.69
CA PHE A 20 -1.98 -4.14 7.73
C PHE A 20 -2.18 -5.08 6.55
N LYS A 21 -3.09 -6.04 6.74
CA LYS A 21 -3.58 -6.95 5.72
C LYS A 21 -5.09 -6.77 5.56
N HIS A 22 -5.58 -6.83 4.34
CA HIS A 22 -7.02 -6.82 4.06
C HIS A 22 -7.35 -7.62 2.79
N SER A 23 -8.59 -8.04 2.65
CA SER A 23 -9.09 -8.61 1.39
C SER A 23 -9.44 -7.48 0.42
N SER A 24 -8.86 -7.52 -0.79
CA SER A 24 -9.12 -6.55 -1.85
C SER A 24 -10.23 -7.03 -2.78
N SER A 25 -11.23 -6.16 -2.95
CA SER A 25 -12.34 -6.33 -3.87
C SER A 25 -11.97 -6.04 -5.32
N GLU A 26 -11.02 -5.12 -5.60
CA GLU A 26 -10.51 -4.89 -6.97
C GLU A 26 -9.57 -6.01 -7.40
N LEU A 27 -8.71 -6.51 -6.51
CA LEU A 27 -7.64 -7.45 -6.86
C LEU A 27 -7.98 -8.92 -6.57
N LYS A 28 -9.12 -9.18 -5.91
CA LYS A 28 -9.63 -10.53 -5.56
C LYS A 28 -8.61 -11.39 -4.79
N CYS A 29 -7.78 -10.78 -3.97
CA CYS A 29 -6.80 -11.45 -3.13
C CYS A 29 -6.58 -10.69 -1.81
N GLU A 30 -5.86 -11.30 -0.87
CA GLU A 30 -5.33 -10.57 0.27
C GLU A 30 -4.20 -9.63 -0.17
N MET A 31 -4.19 -8.42 0.39
CA MET A 31 -3.18 -7.39 0.14
C MET A 31 -2.61 -6.89 1.46
N LYS A 32 -1.34 -6.49 1.42
CA LYS A 32 -0.68 -5.80 2.53
C LYS A 32 -0.34 -4.36 2.14
N PHE A 33 -0.35 -3.48 3.12
CA PHE A 33 0.20 -2.14 3.00
C PHE A 33 0.87 -1.71 4.30
N GLY A 34 1.97 -0.96 4.17
CA GLY A 34 2.59 -0.23 5.26
C GLY A 34 1.91 1.12 5.45
N ILE A 35 1.77 1.55 6.71
CA ILE A 35 1.34 2.91 7.06
C ILE A 35 2.19 3.45 8.21
N TYR A 36 2.72 4.66 8.04
CA TYR A 36 3.35 5.40 9.13
C TYR A 36 2.38 6.44 9.68
N LEU A 37 2.16 6.39 10.99
CA LEU A 37 1.31 7.29 11.75
C LEU A 37 2.21 8.16 12.64
N PRO A 38 2.44 9.44 12.31
CA PRO A 38 3.15 10.37 13.18
C PRO A 38 2.44 10.54 14.52
N ALA A 39 3.16 10.90 15.60
CA ALA A 39 2.56 11.12 16.92
C ALA A 39 1.36 12.10 16.88
N LYS A 40 1.44 13.14 16.04
CA LYS A 40 0.37 14.13 15.87
C LYS A 40 -0.95 13.55 15.35
N SER A 41 -0.93 12.37 14.73
CA SER A 41 -2.13 11.69 14.23
C SER A 41 -3.09 11.25 15.35
N GLU A 42 -2.61 11.17 16.59
CA GLU A 42 -3.45 10.89 17.77
C GLU A 42 -4.36 12.08 18.13
N PHE A 43 -4.00 13.30 17.71
CA PHE A 43 -4.69 14.54 18.08
C PHE A 43 -5.49 15.16 16.94
N GLY A 44 -5.46 14.58 15.75
CA GLY A 44 -6.18 15.12 14.61
C GLY A 44 -5.84 14.46 13.29
N LYS A 45 -6.61 14.83 12.27
CA LYS A 45 -6.43 14.33 10.91
C LYS A 45 -5.23 14.99 10.23
N LEU A 46 -4.42 14.20 9.53
CA LEU A 46 -3.21 14.65 8.84
C LEU A 46 -3.31 14.43 7.32
N PRO A 47 -2.57 15.19 6.48
CA PRO A 47 -2.43 14.87 5.07
C PRO A 47 -1.77 13.50 4.87
N VAL A 48 -2.09 12.85 3.75
CA VAL A 48 -1.55 11.53 3.40
C VAL A 48 -0.72 11.58 2.11
N LEU A 49 0.43 10.91 2.14
CA LEU A 49 1.33 10.73 1.01
C LEU A 49 1.42 9.24 0.67
N TYR A 50 1.06 8.89 -0.56
CA TYR A 50 1.13 7.53 -1.06
C TYR A 50 2.46 7.28 -1.77
N TRP A 51 3.20 6.28 -1.34
CA TRP A 51 4.43 5.81 -1.98
C TRP A 51 4.16 4.59 -2.86
N LEU A 52 4.56 4.66 -4.13
CA LEU A 52 4.47 3.55 -5.08
C LEU A 52 5.86 2.95 -5.33
N SER A 53 6.09 1.72 -4.85
CA SER A 53 7.35 0.98 -5.06
C SER A 53 7.44 0.35 -6.46
N GLY A 54 8.64 0.29 -7.01
CA GLY A 54 8.91 -0.38 -8.29
C GLY A 54 8.90 -1.91 -8.22
N ALA A 55 9.27 -2.52 -9.35
CA ALA A 55 9.31 -3.98 -9.52
C ALA A 55 10.10 -4.70 -8.40
N THR A 56 9.73 -5.94 -8.11
CA THR A 56 10.29 -6.85 -7.08
C THR A 56 10.09 -6.39 -5.63
N CYS A 57 9.51 -5.20 -5.40
CA CYS A 57 9.26 -4.71 -4.05
C CYS A 57 7.94 -5.25 -3.50
N SER A 58 7.84 -5.24 -2.17
CA SER A 58 6.57 -5.27 -1.45
C SER A 58 6.37 -3.96 -0.66
N GLU A 59 5.40 -3.96 0.24
CA GLU A 59 5.21 -2.89 1.24
C GLU A 59 6.44 -2.69 2.15
N GLN A 60 7.33 -3.69 2.25
CA GLN A 60 8.48 -3.68 3.16
C GLN A 60 9.66 -2.83 2.67
N ASN A 61 9.93 -2.82 1.37
CA ASN A 61 11.18 -2.28 0.83
C ASN A 61 11.36 -0.80 1.18
N PHE A 62 10.32 0.00 0.94
CA PHE A 62 10.35 1.43 1.24
C PHE A 62 10.37 1.70 2.74
N ILE A 63 9.53 1.00 3.51
CA ILE A 63 9.38 1.30 4.94
C ILE A 63 10.61 0.92 5.77
N THR A 64 11.45 0.01 5.28
CA THR A 64 12.66 -0.43 5.98
C THR A 64 13.94 0.23 5.50
N LYS A 65 14.00 0.68 4.22
CA LYS A 65 15.26 1.14 3.61
C LYS A 65 15.35 2.64 3.34
N SER A 66 14.22 3.37 3.28
CA SER A 66 14.24 4.77 2.84
C SER A 66 14.56 5.78 3.96
N GLY A 67 14.36 5.42 5.23
CA GLY A 67 14.49 6.34 6.36
C GLY A 67 13.42 7.45 6.40
N PHE A 68 12.33 7.31 5.64
CA PHE A 68 11.33 8.36 5.45
C PHE A 68 10.63 8.78 6.75
N GLN A 69 10.53 7.89 7.74
CA GLN A 69 9.73 8.11 8.95
C GLN A 69 10.19 9.34 9.74
N ARG A 70 11.49 9.64 9.75
CA ARG A 70 12.03 10.84 10.37
C ARG A 70 11.37 12.09 9.81
N TYR A 71 11.37 12.23 8.48
CA TYR A 71 10.83 13.39 7.79
C TYR A 71 9.29 13.43 7.83
N ALA A 72 8.65 12.27 7.75
CA ALA A 72 7.20 12.17 7.92
C ALA A 72 6.75 12.64 9.31
N ALA A 73 7.53 12.34 10.36
CA ALA A 73 7.30 12.84 11.71
C ALA A 73 7.50 14.36 11.80
N GLU A 74 8.62 14.88 11.28
CA GLU A 74 8.94 16.31 11.27
C GLU A 74 7.85 17.14 10.57
N HIS A 75 7.31 16.64 9.46
CA HIS A 75 6.28 17.33 8.66
C HIS A 75 4.84 16.97 9.02
N ASN A 76 4.61 16.03 9.94
CA ASN A 76 3.29 15.53 10.32
C ASN A 76 2.47 15.00 9.12
N ILE A 77 3.07 14.11 8.34
CA ILE A 77 2.46 13.50 7.16
C ILE A 77 2.28 12.01 7.40
N ILE A 78 1.06 11.49 7.19
CA ILE A 78 0.83 10.05 7.16
C ILE A 78 1.35 9.53 5.83
N VAL A 79 2.10 8.43 5.84
CA VAL A 79 2.63 7.82 4.61
C VAL A 79 2.09 6.42 4.46
N VAL A 80 1.57 6.10 3.29
CA VAL A 80 1.02 4.78 2.95
C VAL A 80 1.86 4.17 1.84
N ALA A 81 2.31 2.93 2.03
CA ALA A 81 3.12 2.17 1.07
C ALA A 81 2.43 0.83 0.78
N PRO A 82 1.59 0.72 -0.27
CA PRO A 82 0.99 -0.54 -0.67
C PRO A 82 2.02 -1.52 -1.24
N ASP A 83 1.60 -2.79 -1.34
CA ASP A 83 2.26 -3.77 -2.20
C ASP A 83 2.15 -3.36 -3.69
N THR A 84 2.98 -3.97 -4.55
CA THR A 84 3.20 -3.56 -5.93
C THR A 84 2.33 -4.31 -6.95
N CYS A 85 1.84 -5.49 -6.58
CA CYS A 85 1.00 -6.34 -7.41
C CYS A 85 0.10 -7.25 -6.56
N PRO A 86 -0.96 -7.82 -7.15
CA PRO A 86 -1.74 -8.86 -6.50
C PRO A 86 -0.87 -10.07 -6.19
N ARG A 87 -0.95 -10.59 -4.96
CA ARG A 87 -0.18 -11.79 -4.55
C ARG A 87 -0.95 -13.10 -4.75
N ALA A 88 -1.88 -13.12 -5.70
CA ALA A 88 -2.69 -14.30 -6.01
C ALA A 88 -1.83 -15.49 -6.48
N PHE A 89 -2.25 -16.71 -6.09
CA PHE A 89 -1.61 -17.96 -6.48
C PHE A 89 -1.87 -18.27 -7.96
N TYR A 90 -1.11 -17.65 -8.86
CA TYR A 90 -0.90 -18.27 -10.16
C TYR A 90 0.11 -19.41 -9.96
N GLU A 91 -0.32 -20.65 -10.19
CA GLU A 91 0.56 -21.80 -10.22
C GLU A 91 1.69 -21.53 -11.21
N ARG A 92 2.93 -21.71 -10.75
CA ARG A 92 4.13 -21.56 -11.58
C ARG A 92 4.12 -22.74 -12.55
N LYS A 93 3.65 -22.56 -13.78
CA LYS A 93 3.99 -23.51 -14.83
C LYS A 93 5.40 -23.15 -15.30
N ASP A 94 6.27 -24.16 -15.32
CA ASP A 94 7.72 -24.06 -15.56
C ASP A 94 8.09 -23.64 -17.00
N ASP A 95 7.14 -23.16 -17.81
CA ASP A 95 7.34 -22.77 -19.19
C ASP A 95 7.61 -21.27 -19.33
N GLY A 96 8.81 -20.88 -18.89
CA GLY A 96 9.41 -19.61 -19.26
C GLY A 96 9.25 -18.51 -18.22
N TYR A 97 10.07 -17.48 -18.39
CA TYR A 97 10.17 -16.29 -17.57
C TYR A 97 8.79 -15.62 -17.39
N ASP A 98 8.01 -16.05 -16.40
CA ASP A 98 6.71 -15.45 -16.09
C ASP A 98 7.00 -14.10 -15.42
N LEU A 99 7.19 -13.08 -16.27
CA LEU A 99 7.52 -11.68 -15.99
C LEU A 99 6.58 -11.00 -14.97
N GLN A 100 5.65 -11.70 -14.33
CA GLN A 100 4.43 -11.10 -13.79
C GLN A 100 4.25 -11.25 -12.29
N LYS A 101 4.99 -12.15 -11.61
CA LYS A 101 4.92 -12.22 -10.13
C LYS A 101 5.64 -11.08 -9.42
N ASP A 102 6.44 -10.29 -10.13
CA ASP A 102 7.27 -9.24 -9.53
C ASP A 102 7.34 -7.94 -10.34
N VAL A 103 6.48 -7.76 -11.35
CA VAL A 103 6.40 -6.48 -12.07
C VAL A 103 5.32 -5.61 -11.45
N ALA A 104 5.76 -4.51 -10.84
CA ALA A 104 4.87 -3.42 -10.46
C ALA A 104 4.23 -2.87 -11.75
N SER A 105 2.91 -2.86 -11.81
CA SER A 105 2.18 -2.27 -12.93
C SER A 105 0.92 -1.64 -12.41
N TYR A 106 0.95 -0.31 -12.28
CA TYR A 106 -0.15 0.51 -11.76
C TYR A 106 -1.22 0.77 -12.81
N VAL A 107 -1.67 -0.30 -13.48
CA VAL A 107 -2.69 -0.29 -14.53
C VAL A 107 -3.82 -1.24 -14.17
N ASP A 108 -4.96 -1.08 -14.85
CA ASP A 108 -6.01 -2.09 -14.90
C ASP A 108 -5.82 -2.93 -16.17
N ALA A 109 -5.44 -4.19 -16.01
CA ALA A 109 -5.21 -5.09 -17.13
C ALA A 109 -6.52 -5.43 -17.85
N THR A 110 -6.46 -5.50 -19.18
CA THR A 110 -7.61 -5.81 -20.04
C THR A 110 -7.55 -7.21 -20.64
N GLN A 111 -6.38 -7.84 -20.64
CA GLN A 111 -6.21 -9.19 -21.17
C GLN A 111 -6.83 -10.23 -20.23
N PRO A 112 -7.61 -11.21 -20.72
CA PRO A 112 -8.40 -12.12 -19.89
C PRO A 112 -7.62 -12.87 -18.81
N LYS A 113 -6.35 -13.21 -19.06
CA LYS A 113 -5.48 -13.89 -18.09
C LYS A 113 -5.24 -13.05 -16.82
N TRP A 114 -5.29 -11.73 -16.93
CA TRP A 114 -4.85 -10.79 -15.88
C TRP A 114 -5.98 -9.90 -15.36
N SER A 115 -7.01 -9.66 -16.18
CA SER A 115 -8.04 -8.64 -15.92
C SER A 115 -8.84 -8.83 -14.64
N THR A 116 -8.88 -10.04 -14.09
CA THR A 116 -9.57 -10.34 -12.83
C THR A 116 -8.86 -9.79 -11.61
N ASN A 117 -7.52 -9.90 -11.56
CA ASN A 117 -6.74 -9.59 -10.36
C ASN A 117 -5.83 -8.38 -10.55
N TYR A 118 -5.24 -8.18 -11.74
CA TYR A 118 -4.32 -7.08 -12.02
C TYR A 118 -5.08 -5.77 -12.29
N ARG A 119 -5.76 -5.27 -11.27
CA ARG A 119 -6.53 -4.02 -11.26
C ARG A 119 -5.90 -2.97 -10.33
N MET A 120 -4.57 -2.85 -10.41
CA MET A 120 -3.78 -2.06 -9.48
C MET A 120 -4.10 -0.56 -9.59
N TYR A 121 -4.45 -0.07 -10.78
CA TYR A 121 -4.90 1.32 -10.93
C TYR A 121 -6.17 1.57 -10.10
N SER A 122 -7.20 0.73 -10.27
CA SER A 122 -8.43 0.85 -9.48
C SER A 122 -8.19 0.65 -7.99
N TYR A 123 -7.28 -0.26 -7.60
CA TYR A 123 -6.89 -0.45 -6.21
C TYR A 123 -6.27 0.82 -5.60
N ILE A 124 -5.27 1.40 -6.26
CA ILE A 124 -4.52 2.57 -5.75
C ILE A 124 -5.37 3.84 -5.76
N VAL A 125 -6.24 4.02 -6.76
CA VAL A 125 -7.00 5.27 -6.93
C VAL A 125 -8.33 5.26 -6.19
N LYS A 126 -8.94 4.09 -5.97
CA LYS A 126 -10.30 3.99 -5.39
C LYS A 126 -10.33 3.19 -4.10
N GLU A 127 -9.94 1.91 -4.15
CA GLU A 127 -10.15 0.99 -3.03
C GLU A 127 -9.29 1.36 -1.82
N LEU A 128 -7.98 1.46 -2.01
CA LEU A 128 -7.04 1.74 -0.94
C LEU A 128 -7.28 3.12 -0.31
N PRO A 129 -7.46 4.23 -1.06
CA PRO A 129 -7.76 5.52 -0.44
C PRO A 129 -9.02 5.49 0.41
N LYS A 130 -10.11 4.88 -0.09
CA LYS A 130 -11.35 4.73 0.67
C LYS A 130 -11.14 3.91 1.96
N LEU A 131 -10.35 2.83 1.88
CA LEU A 131 -9.98 2.03 3.04
C LEU A 131 -9.19 2.86 4.07
N ILE A 132 -8.22 3.65 3.61
CA ILE A 132 -7.39 4.49 4.49
C ILE A 132 -8.25 5.57 5.16
N GLU A 133 -9.07 6.27 4.40
CA GLU A 133 -9.97 7.34 4.89
C GLU A 133 -11.00 6.85 5.91
N SER A 134 -11.42 5.59 5.80
CA SER A 134 -12.40 5.00 6.71
C SER A 134 -11.80 4.50 8.02
N ASN A 135 -10.48 4.27 8.09
CA ASN A 135 -9.84 3.57 9.22
C ASN A 135 -8.73 4.37 9.91
N PHE A 136 -8.24 5.45 9.32
CA PHE A 136 -7.11 6.23 9.85
C PHE A 136 -7.43 7.72 9.90
N PRO A 137 -6.76 8.49 10.79
CA PRO A 137 -6.96 9.93 10.93
C PRO A 137 -6.29 10.71 9.78
N VAL A 138 -6.81 10.55 8.57
CA VAL A 138 -6.35 11.28 7.37
C VAL A 138 -7.32 12.39 6.97
N LEU A 139 -6.83 13.41 6.27
CA LEU A 139 -7.62 14.43 5.59
C LEU A 139 -7.92 13.96 4.16
N PRO A 140 -9.17 13.56 3.84
CA PRO A 140 -9.52 12.98 2.55
C PRO A 140 -9.20 13.88 1.34
N GLU A 141 -9.21 15.19 1.53
CA GLU A 141 -8.94 16.20 0.50
C GLU A 141 -7.45 16.56 0.33
N LYS A 142 -6.57 16.09 1.23
CA LYS A 142 -5.12 16.39 1.19
C LYS A 142 -4.31 15.12 0.96
N LYS A 143 -4.27 14.73 -0.31
CA LYS A 143 -3.58 13.52 -0.80
C LYS A 143 -2.49 13.91 -1.79
N SER A 144 -1.33 13.29 -1.68
CA SER A 144 -0.27 13.39 -2.67
C SER A 144 0.30 12.02 -2.95
N ILE A 145 1.01 11.86 -4.06
CA ILE A 145 1.56 10.59 -4.51
C ILE A 145 2.96 10.78 -5.08
N PHE A 146 3.82 9.81 -4.83
CA PHE A 146 5.19 9.71 -5.36
C PHE A 146 5.60 8.24 -5.45
N GLY A 147 6.72 7.94 -6.08
CA GLY A 147 7.18 6.56 -6.23
C GLY A 147 8.58 6.45 -6.81
N HIS A 148 9.04 5.21 -6.95
CA HIS A 148 10.31 4.84 -7.59
C HIS A 148 10.09 3.69 -8.57
#